data_AF-A0ABC8RZN5-F1
#
_entry.id   AF-A0ABC8RZN5-F1
#
_cell.length_a   1.000
_cell.length_b   1.000
_cell.length_c   1.000
_cell.angle_alpha   90.00
_cell.angle_beta   90.00
_cell.angle_gamma   90.00
#
_symmetry.space_group_name_H-M   'P 1'
#
loop_
_entity.id
_entity.type
_entity.pdbx_description
1 polymer ?
#
loop_
_entity_poly.entity_id
_entity_poly.type
_entity_poly.pdbx_seq_one_letter_code
_entity_poly.pdbx_strand_id
1 'polypeptide(L)'
;MMVLILAHCLQLVVVQVTLLLADSLQKLSMLQSIKLDGCPVTCSGLKALGNWCVSLRELSLSKCLGVTDEGLSSLVTKHKDLRKLDITCCRKITHVSISHIANSCAFLTSLGMESCSLVPREAFVLIGERCLFLEELDLTDNEIDNEGLPFLPNSG
;
A
#
# COMPACT_ATOMS: atom_id res chain seq x y z
N MET A 1 -1.84 -19.07 7.41
CA MET A 1 -1.75 -17.82 6.63
C MET A 1 -0.77 -18.06 5.50
N MET A 2 -1.25 -18.32 4.27
CA MET A 2 -0.34 -18.43 3.11
C MET A 2 0.11 -17.01 2.77
N VAL A 3 1.38 -16.70 3.00
CA VAL A 3 2.00 -15.45 2.54
C VAL A 3 2.63 -15.77 1.19
N LEU A 4 2.12 -15.19 0.11
CA LEU A 4 2.76 -15.34 -1.21
C LEU A 4 3.92 -14.33 -1.28
N ILE A 5 5.14 -14.83 -1.05
CA ILE A 5 6.38 -14.07 -1.25
C ILE A 5 6.82 -14.31 -2.70
N LEU A 6 6.59 -13.36 -3.61
CA LEU A 6 7.06 -13.45 -5.00
C LEU A 6 8.56 -13.11 -5.14
N ALA A 7 9.23 -12.76 -4.05
CA ALA A 7 10.66 -12.45 -4.03
C ALA A 7 11.46 -13.68 -3.59
N HIS A 8 11.89 -14.53 -4.54
CA HIS A 8 13.16 -15.30 -4.53
C HIS A 8 13.22 -16.36 -5.65
N CYS A 9 12.77 -16.03 -6.86
CA CYS A 9 13.11 -16.87 -8.02
C CYS A 9 13.59 -15.97 -9.16
N LEU A 10 14.91 -15.95 -9.35
CA LEU A 10 15.62 -15.34 -10.48
C LEU A 10 15.26 -15.97 -11.85
N GLN A 11 14.15 -16.72 -11.96
CA GLN A 11 13.53 -17.16 -13.21
C GLN A 11 12.09 -16.63 -13.41
N LEU A 12 11.54 -15.82 -12.49
CA LEU A 12 10.19 -15.24 -12.60
C LEU A 12 10.19 -13.72 -12.91
N VAL A 13 11.29 -13.17 -13.42
CA VAL A 13 11.51 -11.74 -13.71
C VAL A 13 10.58 -11.15 -14.80
N VAL A 14 9.57 -11.88 -15.30
CA VAL A 14 8.66 -11.36 -16.34
C VAL A 14 7.21 -11.76 -16.08
N VAL A 15 6.72 -11.54 -14.86
CA VAL A 15 5.26 -11.43 -14.69
C VAL A 15 4.97 -10.01 -14.26
N GLN A 16 4.78 -9.11 -15.24
CA GLN A 16 4.04 -7.88 -14.98
C GLN A 16 2.77 -8.26 -14.21
N VAL A 17 2.42 -7.51 -13.17
CA VAL A 17 1.09 -7.65 -12.55
C VAL A 17 0.06 -7.29 -13.64
N THR A 18 -0.37 -8.31 -14.36
CA THR A 18 -1.28 -8.31 -15.50
C THR A 18 -2.55 -9.02 -15.09
N LEU A 19 -3.62 -8.88 -15.88
CA LEU A 19 -4.92 -9.53 -15.63
C LEU A 19 -4.80 -11.03 -15.36
N LEU A 20 -3.80 -11.71 -15.94
CA LEU A 20 -3.55 -13.15 -15.77
C LEU A 20 -3.14 -13.54 -14.33
N LEU A 21 -2.39 -12.68 -13.64
CA LEU A 21 -2.09 -12.87 -12.22
C LEU A 21 -3.37 -12.72 -11.39
N ALA A 22 -4.20 -11.72 -11.68
CA ALA A 22 -5.47 -11.52 -10.97
C ALA A 22 -6.43 -12.71 -11.13
N ASP A 23 -6.55 -13.29 -12.33
CA ASP A 23 -7.38 -14.48 -12.57
C ASP A 23 -6.87 -15.72 -11.82
N SER A 24 -5.55 -15.87 -11.71
CA SER A 24 -4.94 -16.96 -10.95
C SER A 24 -5.12 -16.78 -9.44
N LEU A 25 -5.03 -15.54 -8.97
CA LEU A 25 -5.22 -15.17 -7.57
C LEU A 25 -6.69 -15.32 -7.15
N GLN A 26 -7.68 -15.08 -8.02
CA GLN A 26 -9.10 -15.33 -7.72
C GLN A 26 -9.38 -16.75 -7.22
N LYS A 27 -8.56 -17.74 -7.61
CA LYS A 27 -8.69 -19.14 -7.16
C LYS A 27 -8.19 -19.37 -5.72
N LEU A 28 -7.41 -18.43 -5.16
CA LEU A 28 -6.84 -18.51 -3.82
C LEU A 28 -7.75 -17.78 -2.81
N SER A 29 -8.91 -18.38 -2.52
CA SER A 29 -9.97 -17.78 -1.69
C SER A 29 -9.60 -17.43 -0.24
N MET A 30 -8.41 -17.83 0.22
CA MET A 30 -7.91 -17.61 1.57
C MET A 30 -6.67 -16.69 1.63
N LEU A 31 -6.18 -16.19 0.49
CA LEU A 31 -4.99 -15.34 0.48
C LEU A 31 -5.34 -13.94 0.99
N GLN A 32 -4.73 -13.54 2.10
CA GLN A 32 -4.94 -12.24 2.72
C GLN A 32 -3.66 -11.39 2.78
N SER A 33 -2.52 -11.95 2.38
CA SER A 33 -1.21 -11.30 2.45
C SER A 33 -0.47 -11.48 1.13
N ILE A 34 -0.05 -10.37 0.53
CA ILE A 34 0.72 -10.35 -0.72
C ILE A 34 1.93 -9.42 -0.58
N LYS A 35 3.08 -9.89 -1.06
CA LYS A 35 4.29 -9.08 -1.17
C LYS A 35 4.77 -9.03 -2.62
N LEU A 36 4.79 -7.82 -3.19
CA LEU A 36 5.13 -7.55 -4.60
C LEU A 36 6.34 -6.63 -4.75
N ASP A 37 7.19 -6.52 -3.74
CA ASP A 37 8.29 -5.55 -3.72
C ASP A 37 9.16 -5.61 -4.98
N GLY A 38 9.49 -4.43 -5.51
CA GLY A 38 10.32 -4.27 -6.70
C GLY A 38 9.69 -4.79 -8.00
N CYS A 39 8.45 -5.30 -7.96
CA CYS A 39 7.79 -5.83 -9.15
C CYS A 39 7.34 -4.69 -10.09
N PRO A 40 7.37 -4.92 -11.42
CA PRO A 40 6.78 -4.00 -12.39
C PRO A 40 5.25 -4.07 -12.30
N VAL A 41 4.66 -3.17 -11.52
CA VAL A 41 3.20 -3.00 -11.39
C VAL A 41 2.67 -1.94 -12.35
N THR A 42 1.40 -2.03 -12.74
CA THR A 42 0.71 -1.03 -13.56
C THR A 42 -0.61 -0.64 -12.89
N CYS A 43 -1.21 0.51 -13.27
CA CYS A 43 -2.55 0.89 -12.81
C CYS A 43 -3.57 -0.25 -13.03
N SER A 44 -3.56 -0.86 -14.22
CA SER A 44 -4.45 -1.98 -14.55
C SER A 44 -4.20 -3.20 -13.68
N GLY A 45 -2.94 -3.50 -13.35
CA GLY A 45 -2.59 -4.57 -12.42
C GLY A 45 -3.13 -4.34 -11.01
N LEU A 46 -2.98 -3.12 -10.48
CA LEU A 46 -3.51 -2.74 -9.16
C LEU A 46 -5.05 -2.75 -9.14
N LYS A 47 -5.70 -2.29 -10.21
CA LYS A 47 -7.17 -2.41 -10.37
C LYS A 47 -7.63 -3.86 -10.36
N ALA A 48 -6.88 -4.74 -11.02
CA ALA A 48 -7.18 -6.17 -11.06
C ALA A 48 -7.05 -6.81 -9.66
N LEU A 49 -6.04 -6.42 -8.89
CA LEU A 49 -5.95 -6.78 -7.47
C LEU A 49 -7.13 -6.20 -6.67
N GLY A 50 -7.51 -4.95 -6.90
CA GLY A 50 -8.70 -4.30 -6.32
C GLY A 50 -10.01 -5.07 -6.54
N ASN A 51 -10.14 -5.75 -7.67
CA ASN A 51 -11.32 -6.55 -8.00
C ASN A 51 -11.29 -7.97 -7.43
N TRP A 52 -10.26 -8.32 -6.66
CA TRP A 52 -10.20 -9.63 -6.02
C TRP A 52 -11.29 -9.74 -4.93
N CYS A 53 -12.06 -10.83 -4.98
CA CYS A 53 -13.14 -11.10 -4.04
C CYS A 53 -12.69 -11.29 -2.58
N VAL A 54 -11.40 -11.53 -2.32
CA VAL A 54 -10.88 -11.73 -0.96
C VAL A 54 -10.37 -10.39 -0.43
N SER A 55 -10.84 -10.01 0.76
CA SER A 55 -10.34 -8.82 1.46
C SER A 55 -8.91 -9.05 1.94
N LEU A 56 -7.94 -8.35 1.33
CA LEU A 56 -6.55 -8.37 1.76
C LEU A 56 -6.40 -7.71 3.13
N ARG A 57 -5.53 -8.29 3.96
CA ARG A 57 -5.10 -7.77 5.25
C ARG A 57 -3.70 -7.18 5.20
N GLU A 58 -2.83 -7.71 4.35
CA GLU A 58 -1.45 -7.25 4.22
C GLU A 58 -1.06 -7.12 2.75
N LEU A 59 -0.49 -5.97 2.40
CA LEU A 59 0.03 -5.72 1.06
C LEU A 59 1.32 -4.94 1.16
N SER A 60 2.39 -5.44 0.55
CA SER A 60 3.58 -4.63 0.27
C SER A 60 3.80 -4.48 -1.23
N LEU A 61 4.02 -3.24 -1.62
CA LEU A 61 4.36 -2.74 -2.94
C LEU A 61 5.69 -1.96 -2.87
N SER A 62 6.54 -2.23 -1.88
CA SER A 62 7.79 -1.49 -1.67
C SER A 62 8.64 -1.48 -2.95
N LYS A 63 9.19 -0.32 -3.31
CA LYS A 63 10.05 -0.12 -4.50
C LYS A 63 9.36 -0.42 -5.84
N CYS A 64 8.03 -0.51 -5.89
CA CYS A 64 7.27 -0.65 -7.12
C CYS A 64 7.08 0.70 -7.82
N LEU A 65 7.96 1.03 -8.77
CA LEU A 65 7.99 2.34 -9.47
C LEU A 65 6.76 2.64 -10.35
N GLY A 66 5.90 1.64 -10.56
CA GLY A 66 4.67 1.76 -11.33
C GLY A 66 3.42 2.03 -10.51
N VAL A 67 3.52 2.09 -9.17
CA VAL A 67 2.40 2.46 -8.30
C VAL A 67 2.08 3.93 -8.50
N THR A 68 0.81 4.27 -8.71
CA THR A 68 0.30 5.63 -8.87
C THR A 68 -0.92 5.84 -7.98
N ASP A 69 -1.33 7.10 -7.78
CA ASP A 69 -2.54 7.40 -7.00
C ASP A 69 -3.79 6.70 -7.54
N GLU A 70 -3.98 6.66 -8.85
CA GLU A 70 -5.12 5.99 -9.47
C GLU A 70 -5.14 4.49 -9.16
N GLY A 71 -3.99 3.83 -9.35
CA GLY A 71 -3.86 2.39 -9.12
C GLY A 71 -4.07 2.05 -7.64
N LEU A 72 -3.40 2.76 -6.74
CA LEU A 72 -3.49 2.50 -5.30
C LEU A 72 -4.89 2.80 -4.76
N SER A 73 -5.50 3.93 -5.14
CA SER A 73 -6.86 4.30 -4.74
C SER A 73 -7.89 3.25 -5.16
N SER A 74 -7.77 2.72 -6.38
CA SER A 74 -8.65 1.66 -6.87
C SER A 74 -8.55 0.36 -6.05
N LEU A 75 -7.39 0.09 -5.48
CA LEU A 75 -7.12 -1.09 -4.67
C LEU A 75 -7.62 -0.92 -3.23
N VAL A 76 -7.23 0.17 -2.56
CA VAL A 76 -7.51 0.37 -1.12
C VAL A 76 -8.98 0.61 -0.83
N THR A 77 -9.72 1.18 -1.79
CA THR A 77 -11.18 1.39 -1.66
C THR A 77 -11.99 0.09 -1.66
N LYS A 78 -11.39 -1.01 -2.14
CA LYS A 78 -12.03 -2.34 -2.22
C LYS A 78 -11.62 -3.24 -1.04
N HIS A 79 -10.41 -3.09 -0.52
CA HIS A 79 -9.89 -3.90 0.58
C HIS A 79 -9.96 -3.16 1.92
N LYS A 80 -11.18 -3.03 2.46
CA LYS A 80 -11.43 -2.25 3.69
C LYS A 80 -10.87 -2.89 4.96
N ASP A 81 -10.50 -4.17 4.91
CA ASP A 81 -9.87 -4.87 6.03
C ASP A 81 -8.34 -4.83 6.02
N LEU A 82 -7.74 -3.99 5.16
CA LEU A 82 -6.30 -3.85 5.12
C LEU A 82 -5.77 -3.39 6.49
N ARG A 83 -4.81 -4.16 7.02
CA ARG A 83 -4.14 -3.94 8.31
C ARG A 83 -2.71 -3.44 8.10
N LYS A 84 -2.00 -3.99 7.13
CA LYS A 84 -0.62 -3.58 6.82
C LYS A 84 -0.50 -3.17 5.36
N LEU A 85 0.01 -1.96 5.13
CA LEU A 85 0.32 -1.44 3.81
C LEU A 85 1.74 -0.91 3.80
N ASP A 86 2.54 -1.39 2.86
CA ASP A 86 3.87 -0.87 2.63
C ASP A 86 4.00 -0.39 1.17
N ILE A 87 4.19 0.91 1.03
CA ILE A 87 4.38 1.64 -0.22
C ILE A 87 5.72 2.38 -0.23
N THR A 88 6.69 1.91 0.57
CA THR A 88 8.04 2.47 0.64
C THR A 88 8.64 2.65 -0.75
N CYS A 89 9.29 3.79 -0.98
CA CYS A 89 9.90 4.17 -2.26
C CYS A 89 8.92 4.22 -3.47
N CYS A 90 7.60 4.32 -3.25
CA CYS A 90 6.61 4.53 -4.32
C CYS A 90 6.49 6.02 -4.68
N ARG A 91 7.49 6.54 -5.39
CA ARG A 91 7.70 7.98 -5.65
C ARG A 91 6.68 8.69 -6.56
N LYS A 92 5.59 8.04 -6.96
CA LYS A 92 4.49 8.63 -7.76
C LYS A 92 3.19 8.75 -6.96
N ILE A 93 3.26 8.53 -5.65
CA ILE A 93 2.14 8.70 -4.73
C ILE A 93 2.12 10.12 -4.19
N THR A 94 0.93 10.70 -4.06
CA THR A 94 0.69 12.03 -3.49
C THR A 94 -0.36 11.98 -2.37
N HIS A 95 -0.77 13.15 -1.87
CA HIS A 95 -1.87 13.30 -0.92
C HIS A 95 -3.18 12.60 -1.36
N VAL A 96 -3.39 12.37 -2.66
CA VAL A 96 -4.58 11.70 -3.18
C VAL A 96 -4.66 10.27 -2.65
N SER A 97 -3.58 9.49 -2.71
CA SER A 97 -3.58 8.15 -2.11
C SER A 97 -3.76 8.19 -0.60
N ILE A 98 -3.10 9.12 0.09
CA ILE A 98 -3.20 9.24 1.54
C ILE A 98 -4.65 9.47 1.97
N SER A 99 -5.36 10.35 1.24
CA SER A 99 -6.78 10.58 1.46
C SER A 99 -7.60 9.30 1.29
N HIS A 100 -7.34 8.49 0.27
CA HIS A 100 -8.06 7.23 0.05
C HIS A 100 -7.72 6.16 1.08
N ILE A 101 -6.45 6.06 1.50
CA ILE A 101 -6.00 5.15 2.58
C ILE A 101 -6.72 5.51 3.86
N ALA A 102 -6.62 6.77 4.29
CA ALA A 102 -7.26 7.28 5.51
C ALA A 102 -8.79 7.10 5.51
N ASN A 103 -9.44 7.20 4.34
CA ASN A 103 -10.89 7.04 4.21
C ASN A 103 -11.38 5.60 4.08
N SER A 104 -10.54 4.67 3.59
CA SER A 104 -10.97 3.31 3.23
C SER A 104 -10.43 2.25 4.18
N CYS A 105 -9.23 2.44 4.71
CA CYS A 105 -8.50 1.47 5.52
C CYS A 105 -8.60 1.83 7.01
N ALA A 106 -9.82 1.87 7.55
CA ALA A 106 -10.07 2.29 8.93
C ALA A 106 -9.41 1.39 9.99
N PHE A 107 -8.98 0.18 9.62
CA PHE A 107 -8.32 -0.78 10.51
C PHE A 107 -6.82 -0.91 10.27
N LEU A 108 -6.20 0.04 9.55
CA LEU A 108 -4.78 0.00 9.29
C LEU A 108 -3.99 0.10 10.60
N THR A 109 -3.11 -0.87 10.84
CA THR A 109 -2.22 -0.95 12.01
C THR A 109 -0.77 -0.63 11.67
N SER A 110 -0.36 -0.82 10.41
CA SER A 110 1.01 -0.54 9.97
C SER A 110 1.00 0.11 8.58
N LEU A 111 1.66 1.26 8.45
CA LEU A 111 1.85 1.98 7.19
C LEU A 111 3.33 2.32 7.00
N GLY A 112 3.96 1.63 6.06
CA GLY A 112 5.31 1.95 5.59
C GLY A 112 5.24 2.84 4.36
N MET A 113 5.83 4.03 4.41
CA MET A 113 5.89 4.93 3.27
C MET A 113 7.14 5.79 3.23
N GLU A 114 8.27 5.23 3.66
CA GLU A 114 9.60 5.84 3.53
C GLU A 114 9.85 6.30 2.09
N SER A 115 10.50 7.46 1.91
CA SER A 115 10.89 7.98 0.59
C SER A 115 9.70 8.20 -0.40
N CYS A 116 8.53 8.62 0.09
CA CYS A 116 7.37 9.04 -0.70
C CYS A 116 7.27 10.57 -0.83
N SER A 117 8.34 11.20 -1.30
CA SER A 117 8.58 12.66 -1.26
C SER A 117 7.58 13.58 -1.98
N LEU A 118 6.60 13.05 -2.71
CA LEU A 118 5.53 13.86 -3.35
C LEU A 118 4.29 14.00 -2.47
N VAL A 119 4.28 13.39 -1.29
CA VAL A 119 3.21 13.52 -0.31
C VAL A 119 3.46 14.78 0.51
N PRO A 120 2.62 15.83 0.38
CA PRO A 120 2.76 17.01 1.21
C PRO A 120 2.41 16.67 2.66
N ARG A 121 3.07 17.35 3.58
CA ARG A 121 2.93 17.17 5.02
C ARG A 121 1.49 17.12 5.52
N GLU A 122 0.68 18.04 5.03
CA GLU A 122 -0.70 18.24 5.49
C GLU A 122 -1.54 16.98 5.24
N ALA A 123 -1.14 16.15 4.27
CA ALA A 123 -1.78 14.87 4.01
C ALA A 123 -1.59 13.88 5.17
N PHE A 124 -0.49 13.94 5.92
CA PHE A 124 -0.23 13.03 7.04
C PHE A 124 -1.16 13.29 8.23
N VAL A 125 -1.66 14.51 8.39
CA VAL A 125 -2.67 14.83 9.42
C VAL A 125 -3.92 13.97 9.24
N LEU A 126 -4.32 13.68 7.99
CA LEU A 126 -5.46 12.81 7.72
C LEU A 126 -5.24 11.37 8.20
N ILE A 127 -4.00 10.89 8.21
CA ILE A 127 -3.66 9.57 8.76
C ILE A 127 -3.89 9.59 10.27
N GLY A 128 -3.38 10.61 10.96
CA GLY A 128 -3.57 10.77 12.41
C GLY A 128 -5.04 10.91 12.83
N GLU A 129 -5.85 11.59 12.02
CA GLU A 129 -7.27 11.79 12.31
C GLU A 129 -8.14 10.55 12.04
N ARG A 130 -7.77 9.68 11.09
CA ARG A 130 -8.66 8.62 10.59
C ARG A 130 -8.16 7.20 10.79
N CYS A 131 -6.84 6.98 10.82
CA CYS A 131 -6.25 5.66 11.04
C CYS A 131 -6.10 5.41 12.56
N LEU A 132 -7.22 5.25 13.26
CA LEU A 132 -7.28 5.20 14.73
C LEU A 132 -6.64 3.95 15.36
N PHE A 133 -6.29 2.94 14.56
CA PHE A 133 -5.64 1.71 14.99
C PHE A 133 -4.17 1.63 14.56
N LEU A 134 -3.60 2.73 14.04
CA LEU A 134 -2.23 2.74 13.55
C LEU A 134 -1.25 2.63 14.73
N GLU A 135 -0.43 1.58 14.70
CA GLU A 135 0.60 1.27 15.69
C GLU A 135 2.00 1.55 15.14
N GLU A 136 2.18 1.40 13.83
CA GLU A 136 3.45 1.61 13.13
C GLU A 136 3.25 2.56 11.95
N LEU A 137 4.04 3.63 11.90
CA LEU A 137 4.05 4.59 10.80
C LEU A 137 5.49 4.97 10.46
N ASP A 138 5.94 4.59 9.26
CA ASP A 138 7.26 4.96 8.77
C ASP A 138 7.15 6.05 7.71
N LEU A 139 7.58 7.26 8.08
CA LEU A 139 7.65 8.44 7.22
C LEU A 139 9.09 8.88 6.96
N THR A 140 10.09 8.02 7.20
CA THR A 140 11.51 8.35 6.98
C THR A 140 11.72 8.90 5.56
N ASP A 141 12.56 9.91 5.41
CA ASP A 141 12.86 10.55 4.12
C ASP A 141 11.64 11.13 3.34
N ASN A 142 10.62 11.62 4.06
CA ASN A 142 9.47 12.34 3.48
C ASN A 142 9.48 13.86 3.75
N GLU A 143 10.64 14.47 4.02
CA GLU A 143 10.79 15.91 4.30
C GLU A 143 9.85 16.46 5.40
N ILE A 144 9.73 15.71 6.51
CA ILE A 144 8.92 16.13 7.66
C ILE A 144 9.84 16.86 8.66
N ASP A 145 9.71 18.19 8.77
CA ASP A 145 10.26 18.97 9.90
C ASP A 145 9.58 18.66 11.26
N ASN A 146 10.06 19.24 12.37
CA ASN A 146 9.57 18.90 13.71
C ASN A 146 8.11 19.31 14.02
N GLU A 147 7.46 20.17 13.21
CA GLU A 147 6.12 20.70 13.48
C GLU A 147 4.98 19.73 13.12
N GLY A 148 5.27 18.66 12.36
CA GLY A 148 4.27 17.74 11.81
C GLY A 148 4.07 16.50 12.68
N LEU A 149 5.04 16.26 13.57
CA LEU A 149 5.07 15.17 14.53
C LEU A 149 3.92 15.14 15.55
N PRO A 150 3.35 16.28 16.02
CA PRO A 150 2.27 16.26 17.02
C PRO A 150 0.96 15.64 16.53
N PHE A 151 0.77 15.53 15.21
CA PHE A 151 -0.45 15.01 14.59
C PHE A 151 -0.34 13.55 14.16
N LEU A 152 0.82 12.92 14.35
CA LEU A 152 1.04 11.53 13.96
C LEU A 152 0.75 10.59 15.14
N PRO A 153 0.14 9.40 14.88
CA PRO A 153 -0.03 8.38 15.91
C PRO A 153 1.33 7.97 16.46
N ASN A 154 1.52 8.07 17.79
CA ASN A 154 2.71 7.66 18.55
C ASN A 154 4.04 7.77 17.81
N SER A 155 4.56 9.00 17.70
CA SER A 155 5.94 9.29 17.30
C SER A 155 6.94 9.00 18.45
N GLY A 156 6.88 7.77 18.98
CA GLY A 156 7.73 7.28 20.07
C GLY A 156 8.76 6.27 19.60
#